data_AF-A0A7J8XJU5-F1
#
_entry.id   AF-A0A7J8XJU5-F1
#
_cell.length_a   1.000
_cell.length_b   1.000
_cell.length_c   1.000
_cell.angle_alpha   90.00
_cell.angle_beta   90.00
_cell.angle_gamma   90.00
#
_symmetry.space_group_name_H-M   'P 1'
#
loop_
_entity.id
_entity.type
_entity.pdbx_description
1 polymer ?
#
loop_
_entity_poly.entity_id
_entity_poly.type
_entity_poly.pdbx_seq_one_letter_code
_entity_poly.pdbx_strand_id
1 'polypeptide(L)'
;MRGPLGAVIGRYPSSDGTTEIGGIIRHNRKCRDIVFLVIFIAFWVAMIVNSSFGFNQGNPLRIKNESCKHLSKLEMVILFQILFFIPFYVFSCDFDNLFCVGWHIRLTYGLDYKGNLCGDKHAHPGLRKLELKYWLNPNQVYQSGVKDSQFKLSNARSICLWDCPIPSEDSLNWVCDYPEGDIRLSMRDWINRNYDYYEFLTPEMRNTSLQLQGPCYPVIFPSVNVYWSCQFIARASNISLRHWQQMGGVNINEDMVIDKSIHRSINSRSSVLKRYMADIGKSWPVLIVCGGMLPLFLSVIWLLMIRHFVSAMPWITVALFNILIITVTMFYYLKAGWIGNDAISPIIGEHDPYINVFGRELHHLRAVAILMTFIMVVSILTSIAIVRRILMATSVLKARAKRLFCASNCLQVAAKVIGEVQALIIFPIIPYAILAIFYMFWISAALHLFSSGQVVKNNCNTNCCAYDLVAKKVNCDGCCGYSIHYTPHIAVAIFFHLFGGYWATQFFIACSSTVIAGSVASYYWARGETS
;
A
#
# COMPACT_ATOMS: atom_id res chain seq x y z
N MET A 1 28.89 -40.46 -44.44
CA MET A 1 27.55 -40.53 -45.07
C MET A 1 26.59 -41.13 -44.05
N ARG A 2 25.75 -40.29 -43.43
CA ARG A 2 24.83 -40.64 -42.34
C ARG A 2 23.48 -41.02 -42.94
N GLY A 3 23.08 -42.28 -42.83
CA GLY A 3 21.70 -42.71 -43.06
C GLY A 3 20.83 -42.40 -41.82
N PRO A 4 19.55 -42.05 -41.99
CA PRO A 4 18.64 -41.85 -40.87
C PRO A 4 18.11 -43.20 -40.35
N LEU A 5 18.28 -43.43 -39.06
CA LEU A 5 17.64 -44.53 -38.32
C LEU A 5 16.16 -44.19 -38.14
N GLY A 6 15.31 -44.86 -38.92
CA GLY A 6 13.86 -44.84 -38.77
C GLY A 6 13.39 -45.47 -37.45
N ALA A 7 12.30 -44.93 -36.93
CA ALA A 7 11.63 -45.38 -35.72
C ALA A 7 11.11 -46.82 -35.89
N VAL A 8 11.57 -47.71 -35.00
CA VAL A 8 10.98 -49.03 -34.81
C VAL A 8 9.72 -48.85 -33.97
N ILE A 9 8.55 -48.82 -34.61
CA ILE A 9 7.26 -49.09 -33.97
C ILE A 9 6.79 -50.44 -34.52
N GLY A 10 6.62 -51.40 -33.61
CA GLY A 10 6.26 -52.77 -33.94
C GLY A 10 4.92 -52.85 -34.67
N ARG A 11 4.93 -53.49 -35.85
CA ARG A 11 3.74 -54.06 -36.47
C ARG A 11 3.40 -55.37 -35.75
N TYR A 12 2.24 -55.45 -35.13
CA TYR A 12 1.52 -56.73 -35.05
C TYR A 12 0.76 -56.93 -36.36
N PRO A 13 0.75 -58.13 -36.96
CA PRO A 13 -0.08 -58.39 -38.12
C PRO A 13 -1.50 -58.72 -37.62
N SER A 14 -2.50 -57.95 -38.08
CA SER A 14 -3.88 -58.43 -38.07
C SER A 14 -4.29 -58.61 -39.52
N SER A 15 -4.63 -59.86 -39.85
CA SER A 15 -5.40 -60.22 -41.03
C SER A 15 -6.74 -59.50 -40.95
N ASP A 16 -6.95 -58.52 -41.83
CA ASP A 16 -8.10 -58.49 -42.73
C ASP A 16 -8.09 -57.18 -43.52
N GLY A 17 -8.31 -57.32 -44.82
CA GLY A 17 -8.20 -56.24 -45.79
C GLY A 17 -9.36 -55.25 -45.66
N THR A 18 -9.03 -54.02 -45.29
CA THR A 18 -9.68 -52.80 -45.79
C THR A 18 -8.74 -51.62 -45.50
N THR A 19 -8.20 -51.04 -46.57
CA THR A 19 -7.43 -49.80 -46.54
C THR A 19 -8.34 -48.63 -46.21
N GLU A 20 -8.35 -48.16 -44.95
CA GLU A 20 -8.70 -46.78 -44.63
C GLU A 20 -7.42 -46.00 -44.30
N ILE A 21 -6.92 -45.28 -45.31
CA ILE A 21 -6.03 -44.14 -45.11
C ILE A 21 -6.97 -42.94 -44.93
N GLY A 22 -7.05 -42.37 -43.73
CA GLY A 22 -7.65 -41.04 -43.58
C GLY A 22 -8.32 -40.79 -42.24
N GLY A 23 -7.72 -39.91 -41.45
CA GLY A 23 -8.44 -39.21 -40.37
C GLY A 23 -7.67 -39.16 -39.08
N ILE A 24 -6.84 -38.12 -38.94
CA ILE A 24 -6.56 -37.48 -37.65
C ILE A 24 -7.87 -37.43 -36.87
N ILE A 25 -7.87 -37.90 -35.63
CA ILE A 25 -9.02 -37.92 -34.70
C ILE A 25 -9.61 -36.50 -34.62
N ARG A 26 -10.55 -36.16 -35.51
CA ARG A 26 -11.40 -34.97 -35.45
C ARG A 26 -12.50 -35.23 -34.42
N HIS A 27 -12.13 -35.33 -33.15
CA HIS A 27 -13.13 -35.08 -32.14
C HIS A 27 -13.45 -33.59 -32.16
N ASN A 28 -14.71 -33.27 -32.45
CA ASN A 28 -15.33 -31.96 -32.28
C ASN A 28 -15.26 -31.56 -30.80
N ARG A 29 -14.07 -31.20 -30.31
CA ARG A 29 -13.87 -30.71 -28.94
C ARG A 29 -14.49 -29.32 -28.87
N LYS A 30 -15.75 -29.26 -28.45
CA LYS A 30 -16.40 -27.99 -28.10
C LYS A 30 -15.75 -27.45 -26.83
N CYS A 31 -15.33 -26.18 -26.82
CA CYS A 31 -14.87 -25.51 -25.60
C CYS A 31 -16.00 -25.57 -24.56
N ARG A 32 -15.78 -26.30 -23.47
CA ARG A 32 -16.79 -26.49 -22.41
C ARG A 32 -16.92 -25.27 -21.48
N ASP A 33 -16.04 -24.28 -21.66
CA ASP A 33 -15.86 -23.16 -20.73
C ASP A 33 -16.48 -21.84 -21.22
N ILE A 34 -17.40 -21.90 -22.20
CA ILE A 34 -18.12 -20.70 -22.71
C ILE A 34 -18.87 -19.99 -21.56
N VAL A 35 -19.45 -20.75 -20.62
CA VAL A 35 -20.14 -20.17 -19.45
C VAL A 35 -19.18 -19.38 -18.58
N PHE A 36 -17.98 -19.91 -18.31
CA PHE A 36 -16.97 -19.22 -17.52
C PHE A 36 -16.42 -17.98 -18.23
N LEU A 37 -16.29 -18.01 -19.56
CA LEU A 37 -15.92 -16.84 -20.36
C LEU A 37 -16.98 -15.73 -20.24
N VAL A 38 -18.27 -16.07 -20.30
CA VAL A 38 -19.36 -15.10 -20.14
C VAL A 38 -19.34 -14.49 -18.74
N ILE A 39 -19.15 -15.31 -17.69
CA ILE A 39 -19.03 -14.82 -16.31
C ILE A 39 -17.83 -13.88 -16.18
N PHE A 40 -16.69 -14.23 -16.78
CA PHE A 40 -15.49 -13.38 -16.77
C PHE A 40 -15.75 -12.04 -17.45
N ILE A 41 -16.35 -12.03 -18.64
CA ILE A 41 -16.68 -10.78 -19.34
C ILE A 41 -17.64 -9.92 -18.51
N ALA A 42 -18.69 -10.52 -17.95
CA ALA A 42 -19.63 -9.83 -17.08
C ALA A 42 -18.93 -9.23 -15.85
N PHE A 43 -17.97 -9.95 -15.27
CA PHE A 43 -17.15 -9.48 -14.17
C PHE A 43 -16.28 -8.26 -14.55
N TRP A 44 -15.65 -8.27 -15.73
CA TRP A 44 -14.89 -7.13 -16.24
C TRP A 44 -15.76 -5.90 -16.48
N VAL A 45 -16.96 -6.08 -17.04
CA VAL A 45 -17.92 -5.00 -17.21
C VAL A 45 -18.30 -4.40 -15.84
N ALA A 46 -18.60 -5.25 -14.86
CA ALA A 46 -18.88 -4.80 -13.49
C ALA A 46 -17.69 -4.06 -12.85
N MET A 47 -16.45 -4.49 -13.09
CA MET A 47 -15.23 -3.79 -12.64
C MET A 47 -15.10 -2.40 -13.25
N ILE A 48 -15.39 -2.24 -14.54
CA ILE A 48 -15.36 -0.94 -15.22
C ILE A 48 -16.44 -0.02 -14.65
N VAL A 49 -17.66 -0.52 -14.46
CA VAL A 49 -18.76 0.24 -13.84
C VAL A 49 -18.39 0.68 -12.42
N ASN A 50 -17.84 -0.24 -11.62
CA ASN A 50 -17.39 0.05 -10.26
C ASN A 50 -16.26 1.09 -10.23
N SER A 51 -15.32 0.99 -11.17
CA SER A 51 -14.23 1.97 -11.32
C SER A 51 -14.77 3.35 -11.70
N SER A 52 -15.73 3.40 -12.63
CA SER A 52 -16.38 4.65 -13.05
C SER A 52 -17.17 5.31 -11.92
N PHE A 53 -17.89 4.51 -11.11
CA PHE A 53 -18.49 4.98 -9.86
C PHE A 53 -17.44 5.59 -8.92
N GLY A 54 -16.31 4.90 -8.74
CA GLY A 54 -15.17 5.38 -7.98
C GLY A 54 -14.69 6.75 -8.49
N PHE A 55 -14.40 6.89 -9.78
CA PHE A 55 -13.93 8.15 -10.37
C PHE A 55 -14.93 9.30 -10.26
N ASN A 56 -16.23 9.02 -10.32
CA ASN A 56 -17.27 10.05 -10.26
C ASN A 56 -17.54 10.54 -8.83
N GLN A 57 -17.56 9.63 -7.84
CA GLN A 57 -17.87 9.98 -6.44
C GLN A 57 -16.63 10.20 -5.57
N GLY A 58 -15.49 9.68 -6.02
CA GLY A 58 -14.24 9.74 -5.30
C GLY A 58 -13.60 11.12 -5.38
N ASN A 59 -13.27 11.69 -4.22
CA ASN A 59 -12.35 12.80 -4.15
C ASN A 59 -10.98 12.27 -3.70
N PRO A 60 -10.00 12.08 -4.61
CA PRO A 60 -8.72 11.49 -4.26
C PRO A 60 -7.95 12.35 -3.25
N LEU A 61 -8.28 13.63 -3.05
CA LEU A 61 -7.68 14.44 -1.99
C LEU A 61 -8.01 13.91 -0.59
N ARG A 62 -9.13 13.19 -0.43
CA ARG A 62 -9.45 12.49 0.82
C ARG A 62 -8.40 11.38 1.07
N ILE A 63 -7.85 10.77 0.01
CA ILE A 63 -6.96 9.58 0.06
C ILE A 63 -5.57 9.81 -0.55
N LYS A 64 -5.17 11.06 -0.83
CA LYS A 64 -3.75 11.47 -0.70
C LYS A 64 -3.18 11.06 0.67
N ASN A 65 -4.06 10.59 1.57
CA ASN A 65 -3.85 10.41 2.98
C ASN A 65 -4.11 9.00 3.55
N GLU A 66 -4.53 7.97 2.81
CA GLU A 66 -4.87 6.69 3.46
C GLU A 66 -4.65 5.43 2.60
N SER A 67 -3.79 5.49 1.59
CA SER A 67 -3.47 4.30 0.77
C SER A 67 -2.80 3.16 1.53
N CYS A 68 -2.57 3.25 2.84
CA CYS A 68 -2.07 2.11 3.60
C CYS A 68 -2.90 1.59 4.77
N LYS A 69 -3.91 2.31 5.28
CA LYS A 69 -4.67 1.80 6.46
C LYS A 69 -5.45 0.54 6.20
N HIS A 70 -6.18 0.49 5.09
CA HIS A 70 -6.82 -0.74 4.64
C HIS A 70 -5.90 -1.66 3.87
N LEU A 71 -4.77 -1.13 3.38
CA LEU A 71 -3.73 -1.91 2.74
C LEU A 71 -2.92 -2.74 3.73
N SER A 72 -2.99 -2.57 5.06
CA SER A 72 -2.27 -3.48 6.00
C SER A 72 -2.91 -4.87 6.17
N LYS A 73 -4.25 -4.95 6.12
CA LYS A 73 -4.95 -6.24 6.00
C LYS A 73 -4.85 -6.79 4.58
N LEU A 74 -4.78 -5.89 3.59
CA LEU A 74 -4.54 -6.25 2.20
C LEU A 74 -3.10 -6.66 1.94
N GLU A 75 -2.11 -6.13 2.65
CA GLU A 75 -0.69 -6.47 2.61
C GLU A 75 -0.49 -7.79 3.32
N MET A 76 -1.28 -8.15 4.33
CA MET A 76 -1.28 -9.53 4.80
C MET A 76 -1.79 -10.49 3.72
N VAL A 77 -2.80 -10.14 2.92
CA VAL A 77 -3.35 -10.98 1.84
C VAL A 77 -2.49 -10.96 0.57
N ILE A 78 -1.93 -9.81 0.23
CA ILE A 78 -1.03 -9.54 -0.90
C ILE A 78 0.37 -10.05 -0.57
N LEU A 79 0.91 -9.88 0.64
CA LEU A 79 2.07 -10.66 1.11
C LEU A 79 1.72 -12.14 1.23
N PHE A 80 0.50 -12.56 1.58
CA PHE A 80 0.17 -13.99 1.51
C PHE A 80 0.25 -14.49 0.06
N GLN A 81 -0.24 -13.71 -0.91
CA GLN A 81 -0.19 -14.05 -2.33
C GLN A 81 1.22 -13.89 -2.94
N ILE A 82 2.00 -12.90 -2.50
CA ILE A 82 3.38 -12.64 -2.92
C ILE A 82 4.35 -13.65 -2.26
N LEU A 83 4.16 -14.01 -0.99
CA LEU A 83 5.01 -14.97 -0.26
C LEU A 83 4.69 -16.43 -0.57
N PHE A 84 3.44 -16.79 -0.89
CA PHE A 84 3.07 -18.19 -1.12
C PHE A 84 2.83 -18.58 -2.58
N PHE A 85 2.61 -17.64 -3.52
CA PHE A 85 2.17 -18.00 -4.87
C PHE A 85 2.91 -17.32 -6.03
N ILE A 86 3.94 -16.50 -5.78
CA ILE A 86 4.76 -15.88 -6.82
C ILE A 86 6.22 -16.33 -6.67
N PRO A 87 6.64 -17.47 -7.26
CA PRO A 87 8.05 -17.68 -7.52
C PRO A 87 8.41 -16.78 -8.70
N PHE A 88 9.15 -15.71 -8.42
CA PHE A 88 9.62 -14.66 -9.33
C PHE A 88 8.61 -13.56 -9.70
N TYR A 89 9.13 -12.33 -9.69
CA TYR A 89 8.61 -11.07 -10.23
C TYR A 89 8.08 -10.04 -9.24
N VAL A 90 8.93 -9.03 -9.03
CA VAL A 90 8.52 -7.63 -8.90
C VAL A 90 9.15 -6.91 -10.10
N PHE A 91 8.33 -6.27 -10.93
CA PHE A 91 8.77 -5.32 -11.95
C PHE A 91 8.05 -4.02 -11.60
N SER A 92 8.73 -3.17 -10.84
CA SER A 92 8.49 -1.73 -10.80
C SER A 92 9.63 -1.10 -11.58
N CYS A 93 9.42 -0.82 -12.86
CA CYS A 93 10.26 0.11 -13.64
C CYS A 93 9.61 0.35 -15.02
N ASP A 94 8.58 1.19 -15.01
CA ASP A 94 8.33 2.20 -16.06
C ASP A 94 7.22 3.20 -15.67
N PHE A 95 6.91 3.32 -14.37
CA PHE A 95 5.77 4.12 -13.88
C PHE A 95 6.16 5.37 -13.07
N ASP A 96 7.44 5.63 -12.85
CA ASP A 96 7.89 6.68 -11.95
C ASP A 96 7.85 8.10 -12.55
N ASN A 97 7.99 8.27 -13.87
CA ASN A 97 8.00 9.62 -14.45
C ASN A 97 6.61 10.23 -14.70
N LEU A 98 5.52 9.47 -14.55
CA LEU A 98 4.16 10.02 -14.70
C LEU A 98 3.35 10.05 -13.40
N PHE A 99 3.74 9.28 -12.38
CA PHE A 99 2.99 9.19 -11.11
C PHE A 99 3.70 9.77 -9.88
N CYS A 100 5.02 10.01 -9.91
CA CYS A 100 5.80 10.51 -8.77
C CYS A 100 6.02 12.04 -8.76
N VAL A 101 5.07 12.82 -9.28
CA VAL A 101 5.04 14.27 -8.97
C VAL A 101 4.39 14.47 -7.59
N GLY A 102 5.20 14.30 -6.53
CA GLY A 102 4.92 14.87 -5.20
C GLY A 102 3.81 14.22 -4.37
N TRP A 103 3.91 12.92 -4.07
CA TRP A 103 3.01 12.28 -3.09
C TRP A 103 3.50 12.52 -1.65
N HIS A 104 3.05 13.61 -1.03
CA HIS A 104 3.05 13.72 0.42
C HIS A 104 1.90 12.88 1.00
N ILE A 105 2.23 11.70 1.54
CA ILE A 105 1.27 10.81 2.21
C ILE A 105 0.80 11.47 3.49
N ARG A 106 -0.45 11.89 3.52
CA ARG A 106 -1.12 12.37 4.74
C ARG A 106 -1.80 11.17 5.42
N LEU A 107 -2.30 11.26 6.66
CA LEU A 107 -2.75 10.05 7.40
C LEU A 107 -4.06 10.25 8.19
N THR A 108 -4.61 11.46 8.10
CA THR A 108 -5.88 11.84 8.72
C THR A 108 -6.64 12.76 7.76
N TYR A 109 -7.94 12.52 7.63
CA TYR A 109 -8.84 13.45 6.95
C TYR A 109 -8.88 14.75 7.77
N GLY A 110 -8.42 15.84 7.17
CA GLY A 110 -8.59 17.17 7.72
C GLY A 110 -9.94 17.69 7.27
N LEU A 111 -10.95 17.63 8.13
CA LEU A 111 -12.22 18.33 7.88
C LEU A 111 -12.23 19.61 8.70
N ASP A 112 -12.69 20.71 8.11
CA ASP A 112 -12.99 21.93 8.84
C ASP A 112 -14.36 21.86 9.55
N TYR A 113 -14.71 22.91 10.26
CA TYR A 113 -15.98 23.08 10.95
C TYR A 113 -17.18 23.27 10.00
N LYS A 114 -16.95 23.34 8.68
CA LYS A 114 -17.96 23.39 7.64
C LYS A 114 -18.12 22.07 6.90
N GLY A 115 -17.30 21.07 7.21
CA GLY A 115 -17.28 19.77 6.54
C GLY A 115 -16.50 19.74 5.23
N ASN A 116 -15.76 20.81 4.91
CA ASN A 116 -14.85 20.82 3.77
C ASN A 116 -13.57 20.07 4.11
N LEU A 117 -12.97 19.47 3.08
CA LEU A 117 -11.66 18.85 3.19
C LEU A 117 -10.54 19.90 3.05
N CYS A 118 -9.62 19.95 4.01
CA CYS A 118 -8.43 20.79 3.92
C CYS A 118 -7.60 20.45 2.68
N GLY A 119 -7.21 21.47 1.89
CA GLY A 119 -6.51 21.31 0.61
C GLY A 119 -7.45 21.20 -0.60
N ASP A 120 -8.77 21.14 -0.39
CA ASP A 120 -9.73 21.08 -1.50
C ASP A 120 -9.90 22.44 -2.19
N LYS A 121 -9.69 22.45 -3.51
CA LYS A 121 -9.86 23.65 -4.35
C LYS A 121 -11.34 23.97 -4.64
N HIS A 122 -12.23 22.98 -4.52
CA HIS A 122 -13.66 23.14 -4.75
C HIS A 122 -14.45 23.43 -3.47
N ALA A 123 -13.79 23.40 -2.31
CA ALA A 123 -14.37 23.81 -1.04
C ALA A 123 -14.77 25.28 -1.04
N HIS A 124 -15.72 25.65 -0.17
CA HIS A 124 -16.16 27.03 0.03
C HIS A 124 -16.01 27.39 1.53
N PRO A 125 -15.10 28.31 1.90
CA PRO A 125 -14.14 29.03 1.04
C PRO A 125 -13.08 28.09 0.41
N GLY A 126 -12.42 28.54 -0.65
CA GLY A 126 -11.43 27.71 -1.36
C GLY A 126 -10.20 27.38 -0.50
N LEU A 127 -9.98 26.09 -0.19
CA LEU A 127 -8.95 25.62 0.75
C LEU A 127 -7.68 25.09 0.07
N ARG A 128 -7.46 25.37 -1.21
CA ARG A 128 -6.34 24.81 -2.02
C ARG A 128 -4.97 24.90 -1.34
N LYS A 129 -4.71 25.98 -0.61
CA LYS A 129 -3.45 26.25 0.10
C LYS A 129 -3.50 25.76 1.56
N LEU A 130 -4.68 25.62 2.14
CA LEU A 130 -4.88 25.35 3.56
C LEU A 130 -4.96 23.84 3.80
N GLU A 131 -3.79 23.20 3.92
CA GLU A 131 -3.68 21.75 3.95
C GLU A 131 -3.68 21.17 5.37
N LEU A 132 -3.43 21.96 6.42
CA LEU A 132 -3.27 21.47 7.79
C LEU A 132 -4.56 21.58 8.60
N LYS A 133 -4.98 20.51 9.28
CA LYS A 133 -6.10 20.59 10.24
C LYS A 133 -5.61 21.08 11.60
N TYR A 134 -6.25 22.08 12.18
CA TYR A 134 -6.02 22.57 13.55
C TYR A 134 -7.30 22.49 14.38
N TRP A 135 -7.19 22.19 15.68
CA TRP A 135 -8.32 22.22 16.62
C TRP A 135 -8.37 23.57 17.33
N LEU A 136 -9.50 24.27 17.21
CA LEU A 136 -9.64 25.63 17.70
C LEU A 136 -9.86 25.71 19.22
N ASN A 137 -10.71 24.83 19.76
CA ASN A 137 -11.10 24.87 21.17
C ASN A 137 -10.34 23.81 21.98
N PRO A 138 -9.39 24.21 22.85
CA PRO A 138 -8.59 23.27 23.65
C PRO A 138 -9.42 22.51 24.68
N ASN A 139 -10.46 23.13 25.26
CA ASN A 139 -11.34 22.49 26.23
C ASN A 139 -12.16 21.35 25.61
N GLN A 140 -12.60 21.49 24.36
CA GLN A 140 -13.26 20.40 23.63
C GLN A 140 -12.32 19.22 23.40
N VAL A 141 -11.05 19.51 23.07
CA VAL A 141 -10.03 18.46 22.92
C VAL A 141 -9.74 17.79 24.26
N TYR A 142 -9.60 18.55 25.35
CA TYR A 142 -9.44 18.04 26.70
C TYR A 142 -10.57 17.09 27.10
N GLN A 143 -11.83 17.53 26.93
CA GLN A 143 -13.01 16.73 27.25
C GLN A 143 -12.97 15.38 26.53
N SER A 144 -12.49 15.33 25.29
CA SER A 144 -12.39 14.07 24.54
C SER A 144 -11.41 13.03 25.13
N GLY A 145 -10.51 13.46 26.02
CA GLY A 145 -9.57 12.58 26.72
C GLY A 145 -10.05 12.09 28.09
N VAL A 146 -11.06 12.74 28.67
CA VAL A 146 -11.62 12.40 29.98
C VAL A 146 -12.49 11.14 29.84
N LYS A 147 -12.28 10.14 30.70
CA LYS A 147 -12.91 8.82 30.57
C LYS A 147 -14.44 8.84 30.67
N ASP A 148 -14.99 9.77 31.44
CA ASP A 148 -16.43 9.86 31.73
C ASP A 148 -17.17 10.86 30.84
N SER A 149 -16.47 11.51 29.91
CA SER A 149 -17.10 12.42 28.96
C SER A 149 -17.67 11.65 27.76
N GLN A 150 -18.85 12.06 27.30
CA GLN A 150 -19.41 11.55 26.03
C GLN A 150 -18.84 12.28 24.79
N PHE A 151 -17.93 13.24 24.98
CA PHE A 151 -17.42 14.07 23.91
C PHE A 151 -16.35 13.33 23.10
N LYS A 152 -16.52 13.23 21.78
CA LYS A 152 -15.55 12.57 20.89
C LYS A 152 -14.66 13.62 20.23
N LEU A 153 -13.37 13.30 20.03
CA LEU A 153 -12.43 14.21 19.34
C LEU A 153 -12.86 14.55 17.90
N SER A 154 -13.63 13.67 17.24
CA SER A 154 -14.21 13.95 15.91
C SER A 154 -15.26 15.07 15.92
N ASN A 155 -15.76 15.44 17.10
CA ASN A 155 -16.73 16.51 17.29
C ASN A 155 -16.08 17.84 17.68
N ALA A 156 -14.79 17.82 18.07
CA ALA A 156 -14.04 19.04 18.37
C ALA A 156 -13.97 19.93 17.12
N ARG A 157 -14.23 21.23 17.30
CA ARG A 157 -14.20 22.19 16.20
C ARG A 157 -12.80 22.28 15.62
N SER A 158 -12.69 22.12 14.30
CA SER A 158 -11.43 22.18 13.58
C SER A 158 -11.48 23.14 12.39
N ILE A 159 -10.33 23.64 11.97
CA ILE A 159 -10.16 24.55 10.83
C ILE A 159 -8.96 24.13 9.99
N CYS A 160 -8.95 24.49 8.71
CA CYS A 160 -7.81 24.27 7.82
C CYS A 160 -6.90 25.50 7.77
N LEU A 161 -5.60 25.31 8.02
CA LEU A 161 -4.55 26.33 8.05
C LEU A 161 -3.43 26.00 7.05
N TRP A 162 -2.61 27.00 6.71
CA TRP A 162 -1.41 26.82 5.88
C TRP A 162 -0.27 26.23 6.72
N ASP A 163 -0.04 26.81 7.91
CA ASP A 163 0.98 26.41 8.87
C ASP A 163 0.39 26.28 10.29
N CYS A 164 1.03 25.49 11.14
CA CYS A 164 0.57 25.27 12.51
C CYS A 164 0.88 26.49 13.40
N PRO A 165 -0.13 27.01 14.13
CA PRO A 165 0.06 28.19 14.96
C PRO A 165 0.89 27.85 16.20
N ILE A 166 1.74 28.80 16.59
CA ILE A 166 2.62 28.73 17.75
C ILE A 166 2.31 29.94 18.64
N PRO A 167 2.26 29.76 19.98
CA PRO A 167 2.10 30.89 20.90
C PRO A 167 3.23 31.91 20.72
N SER A 168 2.91 33.20 20.83
CA SER A 168 3.91 34.28 20.84
C SER A 168 4.62 34.33 22.20
N GLU A 169 5.85 34.83 22.19
CA GLU A 169 6.67 35.04 23.39
C GLU A 169 6.19 36.24 24.22
N ASP A 170 5.57 37.25 23.60
CA ASP A 170 5.24 38.53 24.27
C ASP A 170 3.75 38.89 24.23
N SER A 171 2.95 38.18 23.43
CA SER A 171 1.54 38.54 23.21
C SER A 171 0.65 37.30 23.08
N LEU A 172 -0.67 37.52 23.04
CA LEU A 172 -1.62 36.44 22.76
C LEU A 172 -1.96 36.42 21.26
N ASN A 173 -1.50 35.37 20.58
CA ASN A 173 -1.87 35.08 19.20
C ASN A 173 -3.29 34.50 19.13
N TRP A 174 -4.02 34.82 18.08
CA TRP A 174 -5.36 34.29 17.82
C TRP A 174 -5.43 33.54 16.50
N VAL A 175 -6.30 32.53 16.45
CA VAL A 175 -6.77 31.94 15.21
C VAL A 175 -8.27 32.17 15.12
N CYS A 176 -8.67 32.93 14.11
CA CYS A 176 -10.06 33.25 13.86
C CYS A 176 -10.69 32.35 12.80
N ASP A 177 -12.01 32.27 12.79
CA ASP A 177 -12.78 31.56 11.77
C ASP A 177 -12.56 32.17 10.37
N TYR A 178 -13.14 31.55 9.33
CA TYR A 178 -12.99 32.07 7.97
C TYR A 178 -13.71 33.43 7.85
N PRO A 179 -13.10 34.42 7.17
CA PRO A 179 -13.68 35.76 7.09
C PRO A 179 -14.97 35.72 6.26
N GLU A 180 -16.09 35.99 6.93
CA GLU A 180 -17.44 35.90 6.36
C GLU A 180 -18.35 36.98 6.97
N GLY A 181 -19.50 37.20 6.35
CA GLY A 181 -20.50 38.16 6.81
C GLY A 181 -19.95 39.59 6.81
N ASP A 182 -19.92 40.21 8.00
CA ASP A 182 -19.47 41.59 8.18
C ASP A 182 -17.93 41.75 8.13
N ILE A 183 -17.18 40.64 8.24
CA ILE A 183 -15.72 40.67 8.17
C ILE A 183 -15.28 40.82 6.71
N ARG A 184 -15.02 42.08 6.30
CA ARG A 184 -14.58 42.47 4.95
C ARG A 184 -13.10 42.13 4.69
N LEU A 185 -12.70 40.88 4.87
CA LEU A 185 -11.33 40.41 4.67
C LEU A 185 -11.29 39.32 3.60
N SER A 186 -10.37 39.41 2.64
CA SER A 186 -10.20 38.33 1.67
C SER A 186 -9.53 37.12 2.32
N MET A 187 -9.77 35.93 1.75
CA MET A 187 -9.12 34.70 2.23
C MET A 187 -7.59 34.80 2.21
N ARG A 188 -7.01 35.54 1.25
CA ARG A 188 -5.55 35.74 1.15
C ARG A 188 -5.04 36.69 2.24
N ASP A 189 -5.77 37.77 2.50
CA ASP A 189 -5.39 38.73 3.54
C ASP A 189 -5.49 38.10 4.92
N TRP A 190 -6.49 37.24 5.15
CA TRP A 190 -6.58 36.43 6.37
C TRP A 190 -5.36 35.52 6.57
N ILE A 191 -4.89 34.84 5.52
CA ILE A 191 -3.66 34.03 5.58
C ILE A 191 -2.44 34.92 5.88
N ASN A 192 -2.32 36.07 5.19
CA ASN A 192 -1.19 36.99 5.37
C ASN A 192 -1.14 37.61 6.76
N ARG A 193 -2.29 37.73 7.43
CA ARG A 193 -2.41 38.20 8.83
C ARG A 193 -2.29 37.06 9.85
N ASN A 194 -1.75 35.91 9.43
CA ASN A 194 -1.60 34.72 10.27
C ASN A 194 -2.90 34.30 10.97
N TYR A 195 -4.02 34.37 10.23
CA TYR A 195 -5.36 33.96 10.67
C TYR A 195 -5.98 34.83 11.78
N ASP A 196 -5.38 35.98 12.08
CA ASP A 196 -5.84 36.88 13.14
C ASP A 196 -6.60 38.08 12.56
N TYR A 197 -7.77 38.36 13.12
CA TYR A 197 -8.51 39.63 12.97
C TYR A 197 -9.24 40.03 14.27
N TYR A 198 -8.77 39.53 15.41
CA TYR A 198 -9.40 39.73 16.73
C TYR A 198 -9.61 41.22 17.06
N GLU A 199 -8.65 42.07 16.68
CA GLU A 199 -8.72 43.52 16.89
C GLU A 199 -9.94 44.17 16.20
N PHE A 200 -10.42 43.64 15.07
CA PHE A 200 -11.57 44.19 14.35
C PHE A 200 -12.91 43.67 14.86
N LEU A 201 -12.91 42.78 15.85
CA LEU A 201 -14.15 42.26 16.42
C LEU A 201 -14.89 43.33 17.23
N THR A 202 -16.22 43.28 17.17
CA THR A 202 -17.08 44.07 18.06
C THR A 202 -16.92 43.61 19.51
N PRO A 203 -17.26 44.45 20.51
CA PRO A 203 -17.18 44.07 21.92
C PRO A 203 -17.94 42.78 22.26
N GLU A 204 -19.09 42.56 21.61
CA GLU A 204 -19.89 41.35 21.76
C GLU A 204 -19.15 40.10 21.25
N MET A 205 -18.59 40.17 20.03
CA MET A 205 -17.82 39.07 19.44
C MET A 205 -16.53 38.76 20.22
N ARG A 206 -15.91 39.77 20.83
CA ARG A 206 -14.77 39.56 21.73
C ARG A 206 -15.19 38.80 22.98
N ASN A 207 -16.32 39.15 23.57
CA ASN A 207 -16.86 38.44 24.74
C ASN A 207 -17.16 36.96 24.41
N THR A 208 -17.75 36.66 23.26
CA THR A 208 -18.00 35.26 22.85
C THR A 208 -16.71 34.50 22.55
N SER A 209 -15.68 35.18 22.03
CA SER A 209 -14.34 34.61 21.82
C SER A 209 -13.68 34.26 23.15
N LEU A 210 -13.80 35.13 24.16
CA LEU A 210 -13.35 34.87 25.53
C LEU A 210 -14.06 33.67 26.17
N GLN A 211 -15.30 33.38 25.75
CA GLN A 211 -16.07 32.18 26.13
C GLN A 211 -15.69 30.90 25.35
N LEU A 212 -14.66 30.93 24.50
CA LEU A 212 -14.27 29.83 23.59
C LEU A 212 -15.39 29.37 22.65
N GLN A 213 -16.30 30.28 22.31
CA GLN A 213 -17.36 30.04 21.32
C GLN A 213 -17.02 30.65 19.95
N GLY A 214 -15.94 31.43 19.85
CA GLY A 214 -15.51 32.11 18.63
C GLY A 214 -16.09 33.53 18.50
N PRO A 215 -15.83 34.22 17.38
CA PRO A 215 -15.22 33.71 16.15
C PRO A 215 -13.69 33.56 16.21
N CYS A 216 -13.01 34.05 17.24
CA CYS A 216 -11.56 33.90 17.42
C CYS A 216 -11.22 33.06 18.65
N TYR A 217 -10.14 32.28 18.55
CA TYR A 217 -9.69 31.36 19.59
C TYR A 217 -8.22 31.62 19.93
N PRO A 218 -7.83 31.54 21.22
CA PRO A 218 -6.48 31.86 21.65
C PRO A 218 -5.51 30.71 21.34
N VAL A 219 -4.31 31.05 20.85
CA VAL A 219 -3.22 30.08 20.65
C VAL A 219 -2.43 29.94 21.94
N ILE A 220 -2.82 28.98 22.78
CA ILE A 220 -2.20 28.76 24.10
C ILE A 220 -1.22 27.59 24.08
N PHE A 221 -1.57 26.52 23.36
CA PHE A 221 -0.74 25.32 23.27
C PHE A 221 0.14 25.39 22.02
N PRO A 222 1.47 25.15 22.15
CA PRO A 222 2.32 25.00 20.99
C PRO A 222 1.88 23.79 20.18
N SER A 223 1.79 23.97 18.86
CA SER A 223 1.37 22.92 17.94
C SER A 223 2.41 22.70 16.84
N VAL A 224 2.58 21.45 16.43
CA VAL A 224 3.48 21.12 15.31
C VAL A 224 2.74 20.29 14.27
N ASN A 225 3.17 20.42 13.02
CA ASN A 225 2.62 19.66 11.92
C ASN A 225 3.04 18.20 12.04
N VAL A 226 2.09 17.34 12.42
CA VAL A 226 2.28 15.90 12.46
C VAL A 226 1.22 15.27 11.58
N TYR A 227 1.63 14.89 10.36
CA TYR A 227 0.77 14.30 9.33
C TYR A 227 -0.38 15.19 8.86
N TRP A 228 -0.08 16.46 8.59
CA TRP A 228 -1.03 17.47 8.11
C TRP A 228 -2.20 17.73 9.06
N SER A 229 -1.90 17.55 10.35
CA SER A 229 -2.73 17.94 11.47
C SER A 229 -1.81 18.57 12.49
N CYS A 230 -2.17 19.75 12.97
CA CYS A 230 -1.47 20.45 14.02
C CYS A 230 -1.82 19.80 15.35
N GLN A 231 -0.85 19.09 15.92
CA GLN A 231 -0.99 18.40 17.20
C GLN A 231 -0.35 19.23 18.30
N PHE A 232 -1.00 19.32 19.46
CA PHE A 232 -0.44 19.96 20.63
C PHE A 232 0.69 19.10 21.19
N ILE A 233 1.87 19.68 21.45
CA ILE A 233 3.10 18.93 21.80
C ILE A 233 3.59 19.12 23.24
N ALA A 234 3.10 20.14 23.95
CA ALA A 234 3.61 20.50 25.26
C ALA A 234 2.52 21.13 26.15
N ARG A 235 2.90 21.49 27.38
CA ARG A 235 2.06 22.28 28.29
C ARG A 235 1.70 23.64 27.68
N ALA A 236 0.64 24.25 28.19
CA ALA A 236 0.24 25.61 27.83
C ALA A 236 1.41 26.61 27.99
N SER A 237 1.50 27.60 27.09
CA SER A 237 2.43 28.71 27.25
C SER A 237 2.00 29.57 28.44
N ASN A 238 2.88 29.71 29.44
CA ASN A 238 2.61 30.53 30.63
C ASN A 238 2.27 31.98 30.28
N ILE A 239 2.88 32.52 29.22
CA ILE A 239 2.71 33.92 28.83
C ILE A 239 1.34 34.10 28.16
N SER A 240 1.03 33.28 27.16
CA SER A 240 -0.25 33.30 26.47
C SER A 240 -1.42 33.03 27.44
N LEU A 241 -1.24 32.10 28.38
CA LEU A 241 -2.23 31.80 29.42
C LEU A 241 -2.46 32.98 30.37
N ARG A 242 -1.40 33.66 30.83
CA ARG A 242 -1.53 34.84 31.70
C ARG A 242 -2.29 35.96 30.99
N HIS A 243 -1.96 36.26 29.73
CA HIS A 243 -2.69 37.25 28.96
C HIS A 243 -4.16 36.87 28.75
N TRP A 244 -4.44 35.60 28.47
CA TRP A 244 -5.80 35.08 28.38
C TRP A 244 -6.61 35.28 29.67
N GLN A 245 -6.00 34.98 30.83
CA GLN A 245 -6.63 35.19 32.14
C GLN A 245 -6.84 36.68 32.46
N GLN A 246 -5.87 37.54 32.11
CA GLN A 246 -5.98 38.99 32.28
C GLN A 246 -7.13 39.58 31.47
N MET A 247 -7.45 39.01 30.31
CA MET A 247 -8.59 39.41 29.48
C MET A 247 -9.93 38.83 29.96
N GLY A 248 -9.95 38.07 31.07
CA GLY A 248 -11.18 37.47 31.60
C GLY A 248 -11.69 36.27 30.80
N GLY A 249 -10.80 35.57 30.08
CA GLY A 249 -11.15 34.35 29.35
C GLY A 249 -11.54 33.20 30.29
N VAL A 250 -12.32 32.25 29.78
CA VAL A 250 -12.74 31.08 30.58
C VAL A 250 -11.55 30.23 31.01
N ASN A 251 -11.72 29.47 32.07
CA ASN A 251 -10.68 28.55 32.52
C ASN A 251 -10.38 27.48 31.45
N ILE A 252 -9.09 27.24 31.20
CA ILE A 252 -8.61 26.27 30.22
C ILE A 252 -7.94 25.13 30.97
N ASN A 253 -8.37 23.90 30.70
CA ASN A 253 -7.82 22.74 31.37
C ASN A 253 -6.44 22.38 30.78
N GLU A 254 -5.40 22.40 31.60
CA GLU A 254 -4.00 22.26 31.16
C GLU A 254 -3.41 20.85 31.34
N ASP A 255 -4.21 19.87 31.80
CA ASP A 255 -3.63 18.55 32.09
C ASP A 255 -3.12 17.84 30.82
N MET A 256 -2.15 16.94 31.03
CA MET A 256 -1.56 16.05 30.02
C MET A 256 -2.58 15.12 29.31
N VAL A 257 -3.85 15.18 29.70
CA VAL A 257 -4.97 14.46 29.08
C VAL A 257 -5.17 14.90 27.62
N ILE A 258 -4.89 16.17 27.28
CA ILE A 258 -4.99 16.70 25.91
C ILE A 258 -4.06 15.93 24.96
N ASP A 259 -2.76 15.89 25.28
CA ASP A 259 -1.76 15.16 24.50
C ASP A 259 -2.14 13.68 24.37
N LYS A 260 -2.49 13.04 25.49
CA LYS A 260 -2.91 11.63 25.51
C LYS A 260 -4.16 11.36 24.67
N SER A 261 -5.11 12.29 24.59
CA SER A 261 -6.34 12.15 23.80
C SER A 261 -6.07 12.20 22.30
N ILE A 262 -5.25 13.17 21.87
CA ILE A 262 -4.79 13.34 20.49
C ILE A 262 -3.96 12.13 20.10
N HIS A 263 -2.94 11.78 20.92
CA HIS A 263 -2.13 10.61 20.70
C HIS A 263 -2.98 9.35 20.66
N ARG A 264 -3.92 9.10 21.58
CA ARG A 264 -4.76 7.89 21.55
C ARG A 264 -5.65 7.84 20.30
N SER A 265 -6.28 8.95 19.89
CA SER A 265 -7.12 9.00 18.69
C SER A 265 -6.32 8.73 17.41
N ILE A 266 -5.10 9.26 17.35
CA ILE A 266 -4.20 9.13 16.20
C ILE A 266 -3.47 7.77 16.20
N ASN A 267 -3.15 7.22 17.37
CA ASN A 267 -2.40 5.98 17.60
C ASN A 267 -3.32 4.75 17.47
N SER A 268 -4.56 4.81 17.98
CA SER A 268 -5.53 3.69 17.96
C SER A 268 -5.91 3.20 16.58
N ARG A 269 -5.91 4.06 15.56
CA ARG A 269 -6.31 3.66 14.21
C ARG A 269 -5.18 3.13 13.33
N SER A 270 -3.88 3.32 13.66
CA SER A 270 -2.81 2.99 12.69
C SER A 270 -1.34 3.25 13.10
N SER A 271 -0.96 3.44 14.36
CA SER A 271 0.42 3.91 14.62
C SER A 271 1.55 3.00 14.14
N VAL A 272 1.33 1.70 14.18
CA VAL A 272 2.27 0.70 13.67
C VAL A 272 2.46 0.87 12.16
N LEU A 273 1.35 0.94 11.43
CA LEU A 273 1.34 1.12 9.99
C LEU A 273 1.88 2.50 9.53
N LYS A 274 1.65 3.54 10.34
CA LYS A 274 2.14 4.91 10.08
C LYS A 274 3.67 4.98 10.03
N ARG A 275 4.34 4.16 10.84
CA ARG A 275 5.81 4.05 10.85
C ARG A 275 6.29 3.32 9.60
N TYR A 276 5.67 2.18 9.28
CA TYR A 276 5.99 1.41 8.06
C TYR A 276 5.85 2.22 6.77
N MET A 277 4.84 3.08 6.65
CA MET A 277 4.68 3.90 5.42
C MET A 277 5.69 5.03 5.28
N ALA A 278 6.08 5.65 6.40
CA ALA A 278 7.15 6.64 6.38
C ALA A 278 8.49 6.01 6.00
N ASP A 279 8.73 4.77 6.45
CA ASP A 279 9.93 4.00 6.12
C ASP A 279 9.95 3.56 4.66
N ILE A 280 8.81 3.09 4.10
CA ILE A 280 8.69 2.78 2.66
C ILE A 280 8.93 4.02 1.80
N GLY A 281 8.41 5.18 2.23
CA GLY A 281 8.64 6.45 1.54
C GLY A 281 10.12 6.85 1.47
N LYS A 282 10.95 6.45 2.44
CA LYS A 282 12.41 6.66 2.40
C LYS A 282 13.13 5.60 1.55
N SER A 283 12.64 4.37 1.55
CA SER A 283 13.30 3.24 0.87
C SER A 283 12.87 3.01 -0.58
N TRP A 284 12.03 3.87 -1.15
CA TRP A 284 11.52 3.72 -2.53
C TRP A 284 12.62 3.52 -3.61
N PRO A 285 13.80 4.19 -3.58
CA PRO A 285 14.83 3.98 -4.60
C PRO A 285 15.45 2.58 -4.48
N VAL A 286 15.61 2.10 -3.25
CA VAL A 286 16.13 0.75 -2.96
C VAL A 286 15.15 -0.31 -3.45
N LEU A 287 13.84 -0.09 -3.29
CA LEU A 287 12.82 -1.00 -3.79
C LEU A 287 12.82 -1.10 -5.32
N ILE A 288 13.03 0.01 -6.03
CA ILE A 288 13.13 0.00 -7.50
C ILE A 288 14.36 -0.77 -7.97
N VAL A 289 15.52 -0.46 -7.38
CA VAL A 289 16.79 -1.05 -7.81
C VAL A 289 16.86 -2.53 -7.44
N CYS A 290 16.60 -2.88 -6.18
CA CYS A 290 16.71 -4.26 -5.67
C CYS A 290 15.49 -5.12 -5.95
N GLY A 291 14.29 -4.52 -6.05
CA GLY A 291 13.04 -5.23 -6.28
C GLY A 291 12.63 -5.28 -7.76
N GLY A 292 12.95 -4.25 -8.55
CA GLY A 292 12.66 -4.20 -9.98
C GLY A 292 13.88 -4.58 -10.82
N MET A 293 14.82 -3.66 -10.98
CA MET A 293 15.87 -3.75 -12.00
C MET A 293 16.80 -4.96 -11.83
N LEU A 294 17.25 -5.24 -10.59
CA LEU A 294 18.17 -6.33 -10.31
C LEU A 294 17.55 -7.72 -10.58
N PRO A 295 16.34 -8.06 -10.10
CA PRO A 295 15.68 -9.33 -10.42
C PRO A 295 15.49 -9.57 -11.91
N LEU A 296 15.28 -8.51 -12.70
CA LEU A 296 15.07 -8.63 -14.13
C LEU A 296 16.36 -8.94 -14.86
N PHE A 297 17.41 -8.21 -14.52
CA PHE A 297 18.73 -8.51 -15.01
C PHE A 297 19.15 -9.94 -14.65
N LEU A 298 18.93 -10.35 -13.39
CA LEU A 298 19.16 -11.72 -12.95
C LEU A 298 18.27 -12.73 -13.68
N SER A 299 17.02 -12.40 -13.99
CA SER A 299 16.11 -13.28 -14.75
C SER A 299 16.58 -13.49 -16.19
N VAL A 300 17.10 -12.47 -16.87
CA VAL A 300 17.67 -12.60 -18.21
C VAL A 300 18.94 -13.44 -18.19
N ILE A 301 19.84 -13.20 -17.22
CA ILE A 301 21.02 -14.04 -17.00
C ILE A 301 20.61 -15.48 -16.74
N TRP A 302 19.57 -15.69 -15.94
CA TRP A 302 19.04 -17.01 -15.62
C TRP A 302 18.54 -17.76 -16.87
N LEU A 303 17.77 -17.07 -17.73
CA LEU A 303 17.30 -17.63 -19.00
C LEU A 303 18.46 -17.99 -19.94
N LEU A 304 19.52 -17.18 -19.98
CA LEU A 304 20.74 -17.49 -20.75
C LEU A 304 21.51 -18.68 -20.16
N MET A 305 21.54 -18.83 -18.84
CA MET A 305 22.21 -19.92 -18.14
C MET A 305 21.53 -21.28 -18.42
N ILE A 306 20.20 -21.31 -18.50
CA ILE A 306 19.42 -22.52 -18.85
C ILE A 306 19.86 -23.08 -20.21
N ARG A 307 20.26 -22.24 -21.16
CA ARG A 307 20.71 -22.70 -22.49
C ARG A 307 22.06 -23.43 -22.46
N HIS A 308 22.97 -23.01 -21.60
CA HIS A 308 24.36 -23.49 -21.62
C HIS A 308 24.62 -24.61 -20.60
N PHE A 309 23.94 -24.59 -19.44
CA PHE A 309 24.29 -25.43 -18.28
C PHE A 309 23.09 -26.14 -17.65
N VAL A 310 22.31 -26.82 -18.49
CA VAL A 310 21.09 -27.56 -18.11
C VAL A 310 21.30 -28.53 -16.94
N SER A 311 22.42 -29.27 -16.91
CA SER A 311 22.69 -30.27 -15.87
C SER A 311 23.20 -29.68 -14.56
N ALA A 312 23.79 -28.47 -14.59
CA ALA A 312 24.32 -27.81 -13.40
C ALA A 312 23.29 -26.87 -12.75
N MET A 313 22.27 -26.45 -13.51
CA MET A 313 21.24 -25.52 -13.08
C MET A 313 20.55 -25.90 -11.75
N PRO A 314 20.10 -27.17 -11.54
CA PRO A 314 19.46 -27.54 -10.27
C PRO A 314 20.41 -27.45 -9.07
N TRP A 315 21.69 -27.80 -9.26
CA TRP A 315 22.70 -27.73 -8.21
C TRP A 315 23.03 -26.28 -7.83
N ILE A 316 23.14 -25.41 -8.84
CA ILE A 316 23.34 -23.96 -8.64
C ILE A 316 22.13 -23.35 -7.90
N THR A 317 20.88 -23.69 -8.27
CA THR A 317 19.70 -23.20 -7.54
C THR A 317 19.69 -23.62 -6.08
N VAL A 318 19.98 -24.89 -5.79
CA VAL A 318 19.98 -25.41 -4.41
C VAL A 318 21.08 -24.73 -3.60
N ALA A 319 22.29 -24.61 -4.16
CA ALA A 319 23.41 -23.95 -3.47
C ALA A 319 23.11 -22.48 -3.18
N LEU A 320 22.67 -21.72 -4.20
CA LEU A 320 22.39 -20.29 -4.06
C LEU A 320 21.25 -20.02 -3.08
N PHE A 321 20.17 -20.80 -3.14
CA PHE A 321 19.04 -20.67 -2.21
C PHE A 321 19.45 -20.91 -0.75
N ASN A 322 20.24 -21.95 -0.49
CA ASN A 322 20.73 -22.25 0.86
C ASN A 322 21.72 -21.17 1.37
N ILE A 323 22.61 -20.67 0.51
CA ILE A 323 23.51 -19.57 0.89
C ILE A 323 22.72 -18.29 1.21
N LEU A 324 21.72 -17.97 0.39
CA LEU A 324 20.89 -16.77 0.57
C LEU A 324 20.10 -16.85 1.89
N ILE A 325 19.40 -17.96 2.15
CA ILE A 325 18.59 -18.10 3.37
C ILE A 325 19.46 -18.09 4.64
N ILE A 326 20.67 -18.65 4.60
CA ILE A 326 21.64 -18.56 5.70
C ILE A 326 22.08 -17.11 5.90
N THR A 327 22.46 -16.42 4.83
CA THR A 327 22.91 -15.02 4.89
C THR A 327 21.83 -14.09 5.45
N VAL A 328 20.59 -14.21 4.97
CA VAL A 328 19.46 -13.39 5.45
C VAL A 328 19.12 -13.71 6.90
N THR A 329 19.10 -15.00 7.28
CA THR A 329 18.86 -15.39 8.68
C THR A 329 19.95 -14.83 9.60
N MET A 330 21.21 -14.92 9.19
CA MET A 330 22.35 -14.35 9.92
C MET A 330 22.20 -12.84 10.10
N PHE A 331 21.81 -12.11 9.06
CA PHE A 331 21.57 -10.66 9.14
C PHE A 331 20.52 -10.28 10.19
N TYR A 332 19.42 -11.04 10.30
CA TYR A 332 18.42 -10.80 11.35
C TYR A 332 18.94 -11.12 12.75
N TYR A 333 19.82 -12.12 12.90
CA TYR A 333 20.48 -12.43 14.17
C TYR A 333 21.41 -11.31 14.63
N LEU A 334 22.14 -10.69 13.70
CA LEU A 334 22.96 -9.49 13.97
C LEU A 334 22.09 -8.33 14.44
N LYS A 335 20.99 -8.05 13.73
CA LYS A 335 20.06 -6.96 14.08
C LYS A 335 19.25 -7.21 15.36
N ALA A 336 19.03 -8.46 15.74
CA ALA A 336 18.37 -8.83 17.00
C ALA A 336 19.27 -8.69 18.23
N GLY A 337 20.58 -8.41 18.03
CA GLY A 337 21.57 -8.24 19.10
C GLY A 337 21.92 -9.56 19.81
N TRP A 338 21.74 -10.70 19.14
CA TRP A 338 22.11 -12.02 19.67
C TRP A 338 23.56 -12.40 19.37
N ILE A 339 24.18 -11.72 18.42
CA ILE A 339 25.61 -11.81 18.11
C ILE A 339 26.24 -10.47 18.52
N GLY A 340 27.24 -10.52 19.40
CA GLY A 340 27.93 -9.34 19.92
C GLY A 340 28.60 -8.53 18.81
N ASN A 341 28.58 -7.20 18.98
CA ASN A 341 29.15 -6.23 18.03
C ASN A 341 30.69 -6.35 17.93
N ASP A 342 31.28 -7.05 18.89
CA ASP A 342 32.68 -7.29 19.16
C ASP A 342 33.32 -8.31 18.21
N ALA A 343 32.53 -9.03 17.41
CA ALA A 343 33.03 -10.01 16.43
C ALA A 343 33.07 -9.49 14.98
N ILE A 344 32.57 -8.27 14.68
CA ILE A 344 32.32 -7.80 13.29
C ILE A 344 32.86 -6.38 13.02
N SER A 345 33.37 -5.71 14.05
CA SER A 345 33.99 -4.37 13.96
C SER A 345 35.15 -4.21 12.95
N PRO A 346 35.90 -5.22 12.48
CA PRO A 346 36.95 -4.99 11.48
C PRO A 346 36.48 -4.99 10.02
N ILE A 347 35.22 -5.34 9.70
CA ILE A 347 34.76 -5.56 8.31
C ILE A 347 33.74 -4.50 7.85
N ILE A 348 33.02 -3.88 8.78
CA ILE A 348 32.02 -2.84 8.47
C ILE A 348 32.46 -1.60 9.21
N GLY A 349 32.99 -0.62 8.46
CA GLY A 349 33.47 0.64 9.01
C GLY A 349 32.46 1.29 9.96
N GLU A 350 33.02 1.95 10.97
CA GLU A 350 32.37 2.67 12.07
C GLU A 350 30.98 3.21 11.66
N HIS A 351 29.92 2.60 12.18
CA HIS A 351 28.56 3.12 12.06
C HIS A 351 28.17 3.73 13.40
N ASP A 352 27.69 4.97 13.33
CA ASP A 352 27.30 5.82 14.45
C ASP A 352 26.62 5.05 15.60
N PRO A 353 27.09 5.21 16.85
CA PRO A 353 26.62 4.47 18.02
C PRO A 353 25.34 5.07 18.61
N TYR A 354 24.37 5.46 17.77
CA TYR A 354 23.12 6.06 18.26
C TYR A 354 21.90 5.72 17.39
N ILE A 355 21.51 4.44 17.38
CA ILE A 355 20.10 4.08 17.15
C ILE A 355 19.63 3.37 18.41
N ASN A 356 19.08 4.13 19.35
CA ASN A 356 18.34 3.57 20.49
C ASN A 356 17.08 2.87 19.94
N VAL A 357 17.19 1.58 19.62
CA VAL A 357 16.06 0.75 19.22
C VAL A 357 15.15 0.61 20.44
N PHE A 358 14.02 1.33 20.45
CA PHE A 358 12.98 1.23 21.47
C PHE A 358 12.63 -0.24 21.73
N GLY A 359 12.52 -0.67 23.00
CA GLY A 359 12.39 -2.10 23.37
C GLY A 359 11.27 -2.89 22.65
N ARG A 360 10.24 -2.23 22.13
CA ARG A 360 9.18 -2.87 21.31
C ARG A 360 9.68 -3.33 19.93
N GLU A 361 10.52 -2.55 19.27
CA GLU A 361 11.11 -2.90 17.96
C GLU A 361 12.07 -4.10 18.08
N LEU A 362 12.79 -4.20 19.20
CA LEU A 362 13.66 -5.33 19.50
C LEU A 362 12.89 -6.66 19.66
N HIS A 363 11.71 -6.62 20.29
CA HIS A 363 10.85 -7.81 20.38
C HIS A 363 10.35 -8.26 19.01
N HIS A 364 10.01 -7.32 18.11
CA HIS A 364 9.64 -7.65 16.73
C HIS A 364 10.81 -8.26 15.94
N LEU A 365 12.01 -7.67 16.05
CA LEU A 365 13.22 -8.21 15.40
C LEU A 365 13.57 -9.62 15.89
N ARG A 366 13.48 -9.88 17.19
CA ARG A 366 13.69 -11.23 17.76
C ARG A 366 12.63 -12.23 17.28
N ALA A 367 11.37 -11.83 17.23
CA ALA A 367 10.31 -12.69 16.71
C ALA A 367 10.53 -13.03 15.22
N VAL A 368 10.93 -12.06 14.40
CA VAL A 368 11.27 -12.27 12.99
C VAL A 368 12.50 -13.17 12.85
N ALA A 369 13.54 -13.00 13.68
CA ALA A 369 14.72 -13.87 13.65
C ALA A 369 14.36 -15.35 13.95
N ILE A 370 13.51 -15.59 14.95
CA ILE A 370 13.01 -16.94 15.27
C ILE A 370 12.20 -17.51 14.10
N LEU A 371 11.30 -16.73 13.52
CA LEU A 371 10.53 -17.15 12.34
C LEU A 371 11.45 -17.52 11.17
N MET A 372 12.47 -16.70 10.90
CA MET A 372 13.45 -16.95 9.84
C MET A 372 14.25 -18.22 10.09
N THR A 373 14.56 -18.59 11.35
CA THR A 373 15.19 -19.88 11.63
C THR A 373 14.30 -21.06 11.33
N PHE A 374 13.01 -20.97 11.67
CA PHE A 374 12.07 -22.03 11.34
C PHE A 374 11.98 -22.21 9.82
N ILE A 375 11.86 -21.10 9.08
CA ILE A 375 11.88 -21.10 7.61
C ILE A 375 13.19 -21.68 7.08
N MET A 376 14.34 -21.31 7.62
CA MET A 376 15.65 -21.82 7.23
C MET A 376 15.75 -23.34 7.43
N VAL A 377 15.33 -23.86 8.59
CA VAL A 377 15.35 -25.30 8.88
C VAL A 377 14.45 -26.05 7.90
N VAL A 378 13.21 -25.59 7.70
CA VAL A 378 12.28 -26.20 6.72
C VAL A 378 12.86 -26.13 5.30
N SER A 379 13.43 -25.00 4.91
CA SER A 379 14.12 -24.79 3.63
C SER A 379 15.27 -25.79 3.42
N ILE A 380 16.11 -26.00 4.44
CA ILE A 380 17.23 -26.94 4.35
C ILE A 380 16.71 -28.38 4.26
N LEU A 381 15.70 -28.73 5.05
CA LEU A 381 15.06 -30.06 4.99
C LEU A 381 14.44 -30.34 3.62
N THR A 382 13.74 -29.36 3.03
CA THR A 382 13.20 -29.48 1.66
C THR A 382 14.32 -29.56 0.61
N SER A 383 15.40 -28.81 0.77
CA SER A 383 16.58 -28.89 -0.10
C SER A 383 17.22 -30.28 -0.06
N ILE A 384 17.38 -30.87 1.12
CA ILE A 384 17.88 -32.24 1.30
C ILE A 384 16.93 -33.24 0.63
N ALA A 385 15.61 -33.08 0.79
CA ALA A 385 14.63 -33.96 0.14
C ALA A 385 14.68 -33.86 -1.39
N ILE A 386 14.85 -32.66 -1.95
CA ILE A 386 15.00 -32.41 -3.39
C ILE A 386 16.30 -33.03 -3.90
N VAL A 387 17.43 -32.80 -3.23
CA VAL A 387 18.73 -33.40 -3.58
C VAL A 387 18.64 -34.92 -3.54
N ARG A 388 17.99 -35.50 -2.53
CA ARG A 388 17.77 -36.96 -2.45
C ARG A 388 16.92 -37.46 -3.62
N ARG A 389 15.86 -36.75 -4.02
CA ARG A 389 15.07 -37.08 -5.21
C ARG A 389 15.88 -36.98 -6.50
N ILE A 390 16.72 -35.96 -6.66
CA ILE A 390 17.59 -35.77 -7.83
C ILE A 390 18.65 -36.88 -7.89
N LEU A 391 19.27 -37.23 -6.77
CA LEU A 391 20.25 -38.31 -6.66
C LEU A 391 19.60 -39.68 -6.91
N MET A 392 18.39 -39.94 -6.41
CA MET A 392 17.65 -41.17 -6.70
C MET A 392 17.25 -41.25 -8.17
N ALA A 393 16.72 -40.16 -8.76
CA ALA A 393 16.41 -40.11 -10.18
C ALA A 393 17.65 -40.39 -11.04
N THR A 394 18.78 -39.75 -10.74
CA THR A 394 20.04 -39.96 -11.48
C THR A 394 20.65 -41.34 -11.25
N SER A 395 20.64 -41.89 -10.04
CA SER A 395 21.19 -43.23 -9.73
C SER A 395 20.32 -44.38 -10.24
N VAL A 396 18.98 -44.30 -10.15
CA VAL A 396 18.05 -45.28 -10.74
C VAL A 396 18.13 -45.27 -12.27
N LEU A 397 18.30 -44.09 -12.88
CA LEU A 397 18.55 -43.97 -14.32
C LEU A 397 19.91 -44.55 -14.72
N LYS A 398 20.96 -44.37 -13.90
CA LYS A 398 22.29 -44.95 -14.15
C LYS A 398 22.29 -46.48 -14.03
N ALA A 399 21.49 -47.04 -13.11
CA ALA A 399 21.33 -48.49 -12.92
C ALA A 399 20.49 -49.18 -14.02
N ARG A 400 19.63 -48.45 -14.75
CA ARG A 400 18.86 -48.97 -15.90
C ARG A 400 19.43 -48.58 -17.27
N ALA A 401 20.48 -47.75 -17.34
CA ALA A 401 21.06 -47.26 -18.59
C ALA A 401 22.10 -48.22 -19.21
N LYS A 402 21.72 -49.49 -19.42
CA LYS A 402 22.05 -50.15 -20.70
C LYS A 402 20.83 -49.95 -21.61
N ARG A 403 20.63 -48.68 -22.00
CA ARG A 403 19.66 -48.08 -22.96
C ARG A 403 18.80 -46.96 -22.35
N LEU A 404 19.05 -45.75 -22.86
CA LEU A 404 18.26 -44.51 -22.80
C LEU A 404 18.35 -43.61 -21.55
N PHE A 405 19.45 -42.86 -21.54
CA PHE A 405 19.64 -41.50 -21.01
C PHE A 405 18.37 -40.63 -21.25
N CYS A 406 17.54 -40.34 -20.22
CA CYS A 406 16.25 -39.67 -20.44
C CYS A 406 16.03 -38.36 -19.63
N ALA A 407 16.49 -38.23 -18.37
CA ALA A 407 16.22 -37.00 -17.60
C ALA A 407 17.05 -35.78 -18.02
N SER A 408 18.38 -35.91 -18.18
CA SER A 408 19.25 -34.82 -18.68
C SER A 408 18.94 -34.50 -20.16
N ASN A 409 18.61 -35.53 -20.96
CA ASN A 409 18.18 -35.36 -22.33
C ASN A 409 16.82 -34.64 -22.43
N CYS A 410 15.85 -34.91 -21.54
CA CYS A 410 14.55 -34.23 -21.57
C CYS A 410 14.70 -32.71 -21.34
N LEU A 411 15.54 -32.30 -20.39
CA LEU A 411 15.77 -30.89 -20.11
C LEU A 411 16.60 -30.22 -21.22
N GLN A 412 17.57 -30.92 -21.82
CA GLN A 412 18.29 -30.45 -23.01
C GLN A 412 17.36 -30.33 -24.23
N VAL A 413 16.43 -31.27 -24.39
CA VAL A 413 15.43 -31.26 -25.45
C VAL A 413 14.46 -30.09 -25.26
N ALA A 414 14.03 -29.79 -24.03
CA ALA A 414 13.26 -28.59 -23.72
C ALA A 414 14.07 -27.29 -23.96
N ALA A 415 15.34 -27.24 -23.55
CA ALA A 415 16.22 -26.10 -23.79
C ALA A 415 16.46 -25.85 -25.30
N LYS A 416 16.49 -26.93 -26.10
CA LYS A 416 16.56 -26.83 -27.56
C LYS A 416 15.32 -26.17 -28.15
N VAL A 417 14.12 -26.50 -27.65
CA VAL A 417 12.87 -25.84 -28.09
C VAL A 417 12.88 -24.35 -27.75
N ILE A 418 13.34 -23.98 -26.56
CA ILE A 418 13.43 -22.57 -26.14
C ILE A 418 14.40 -21.79 -27.04
N GLY A 419 15.48 -22.43 -27.52
CA GLY A 419 16.44 -21.81 -28.44
C GLY A 419 15.94 -21.68 -29.89
N GLU A 420 15.05 -22.57 -30.34
CA GLU A 420 14.50 -22.59 -31.69
C GLU A 420 13.26 -21.68 -31.82
N VAL A 421 12.44 -21.62 -30.76
CA VAL A 421 11.28 -20.72 -30.69
C VAL A 421 11.68 -19.43 -29.99
N GLN A 422 12.46 -18.59 -30.70
CA GLN A 422 13.00 -17.33 -30.16
C GLN A 422 11.91 -16.40 -29.56
N ALA A 423 10.68 -16.48 -30.07
CA ALA A 423 9.53 -15.74 -29.55
C ALA A 423 9.18 -16.07 -28.08
N LEU A 424 9.50 -17.27 -27.57
CA LEU A 424 9.26 -17.65 -26.17
C LEU A 424 10.15 -16.89 -25.17
N ILE A 425 11.29 -16.35 -25.61
CA ILE A 425 12.20 -15.58 -24.75
C ILE A 425 11.65 -14.17 -24.53
N ILE A 426 11.01 -13.58 -25.55
CA ILE A 426 10.41 -12.24 -25.50
C ILE A 426 8.98 -12.30 -24.96
N PHE A 427 8.30 -13.44 -25.09
CA PHE A 427 6.91 -13.62 -24.68
C PHE A 427 6.59 -13.12 -23.26
N PRO A 428 7.40 -13.37 -22.21
CA PRO A 428 7.10 -12.89 -20.85
C PRO A 428 6.92 -11.36 -20.75
N ILE A 429 7.57 -10.57 -21.61
CA ILE A 429 7.48 -9.10 -21.59
C ILE A 429 6.03 -8.63 -21.85
N ILE A 430 5.30 -9.31 -22.72
CA ILE A 430 3.93 -8.95 -23.12
C ILE A 430 2.94 -9.03 -21.95
N PRO A 431 2.75 -10.17 -21.25
CA PRO A 431 1.87 -10.24 -20.09
C PRO A 431 2.33 -9.34 -18.94
N TYR A 432 3.64 -9.09 -18.77
CA TYR A 432 4.12 -8.11 -17.79
C TYR A 432 3.67 -6.69 -18.13
N ALA A 433 3.82 -6.25 -19.38
CA ALA A 433 3.39 -4.92 -19.82
C ALA A 433 1.87 -4.74 -19.66
N ILE A 434 1.08 -5.76 -20.03
CA ILE A 434 -0.38 -5.73 -19.88
C ILE A 434 -0.77 -5.65 -18.40
N LEU A 435 -0.15 -6.45 -17.53
CA LEU A 435 -0.39 -6.41 -16.08
C LEU A 435 0.00 -5.06 -15.48
N ALA A 436 1.09 -4.45 -15.91
CA ALA A 436 1.52 -3.13 -15.44
C ALA A 436 0.45 -2.06 -15.76
N ILE A 437 -0.03 -2.02 -17.00
CA ILE A 437 -1.12 -1.11 -17.41
C ILE A 437 -2.38 -1.39 -16.58
N PHE A 438 -2.76 -2.66 -16.42
CA PHE A 438 -3.92 -3.05 -15.63
C PHE A 438 -3.81 -2.57 -14.17
N TYR A 439 -2.69 -2.82 -13.50
CA TYR A 439 -2.49 -2.39 -12.11
C TYR A 439 -2.59 -0.89 -11.95
N MET A 440 -2.21 -0.12 -12.96
CA MET A 440 -2.24 1.33 -12.88
C MET A 440 -3.66 1.89 -12.95
N PHE A 441 -4.48 1.36 -13.84
CA PHE A 441 -5.92 1.64 -13.83
C PHE A 441 -6.58 1.12 -12.56
N TRP A 442 -6.22 -0.08 -12.11
CA TRP A 442 -6.80 -0.71 -10.93
C TRP A 442 -6.49 0.05 -9.64
N ILE A 443 -5.24 0.47 -9.43
CA ILE A 443 -4.82 1.29 -8.28
C ILE A 443 -5.52 2.64 -8.34
N SER A 444 -5.54 3.31 -9.50
CA SER A 444 -6.20 4.61 -9.66
C SER A 444 -7.69 4.53 -9.31
N ALA A 445 -8.39 3.53 -9.85
CA ALA A 445 -9.79 3.28 -9.54
C ALA A 445 -9.98 2.94 -8.05
N ALA A 446 -9.09 2.16 -7.45
CA ALA A 446 -9.13 1.82 -6.04
C ALA A 446 -9.03 3.09 -5.18
N LEU A 447 -8.07 3.98 -5.45
CA LEU A 447 -7.89 5.24 -4.71
C LEU A 447 -9.15 6.10 -4.72
N HIS A 448 -9.77 6.24 -5.89
CA HIS A 448 -11.00 7.00 -6.03
C HIS A 448 -12.17 6.30 -5.32
N LEU A 449 -12.28 4.97 -5.45
CA LEU A 449 -13.34 4.20 -4.80
C LEU A 449 -13.25 4.23 -3.27
N PHE A 450 -12.06 4.07 -2.71
CA PHE A 450 -11.86 4.22 -1.26
C PHE A 450 -12.25 5.62 -0.78
N SER A 451 -12.17 6.64 -1.64
CA SER A 451 -12.39 8.05 -1.31
C SER A 451 -13.85 8.51 -1.41
N SER A 452 -14.73 7.61 -1.85
CA SER A 452 -16.15 7.86 -2.09
C SER A 452 -17.01 7.99 -0.83
N GLY A 453 -16.43 7.90 0.38
CA GLY A 453 -17.17 8.06 1.63
C GLY A 453 -17.87 9.43 1.75
N GLN A 454 -19.07 9.47 2.33
CA GLN A 454 -19.85 10.70 2.44
C GLN A 454 -19.45 11.47 3.71
N VAL A 455 -19.26 12.79 3.60
CA VAL A 455 -19.01 13.66 4.76
C VAL A 455 -20.35 14.01 5.39
N VAL A 456 -20.61 13.47 6.57
CA VAL A 456 -21.85 13.71 7.31
C VAL A 456 -21.51 14.38 8.64
N LYS A 457 -22.38 15.31 9.04
CA LYS A 457 -22.27 15.99 10.33
C LYS A 457 -22.53 15.01 11.47
N ASN A 458 -21.68 15.00 12.48
CA ASN A 458 -21.87 14.11 13.62
C ASN A 458 -23.04 14.59 14.49
N ASN A 459 -23.70 13.65 15.15
CA ASN A 459 -24.63 13.98 16.22
C ASN A 459 -23.87 14.09 17.55
N CYS A 460 -23.91 15.26 18.18
CA CYS A 460 -23.39 15.45 19.53
C CYS A 460 -24.57 15.69 20.46
N ASN A 461 -24.81 14.77 21.38
CA ASN A 461 -25.83 14.91 22.44
C ASN A 461 -25.41 15.92 23.54
N THR A 462 -24.40 16.74 23.27
CA THR A 462 -23.79 17.69 24.20
C THR A 462 -24.09 19.11 23.73
N ASN A 463 -24.32 20.03 24.65
CA ASN A 463 -24.46 21.47 24.39
C ASN A 463 -23.14 22.06 23.86
N CYS A 464 -22.80 21.81 22.59
CA CYS A 464 -21.79 22.62 21.93
C CYS A 464 -22.43 23.96 21.54
N CYS A 465 -21.62 25.02 21.43
CA CYS A 465 -22.05 26.30 20.91
C CYS A 465 -20.88 26.93 20.15
N ALA A 466 -21.16 27.55 19.01
CA ALA A 466 -20.18 28.29 18.24
C ALA A 466 -20.81 29.57 17.67
N TYR A 467 -20.05 30.64 17.60
CA TYR A 467 -20.47 31.89 16.99
C TYR A 467 -20.60 31.72 15.48
N ASP A 468 -21.74 32.11 14.93
CA ASP A 468 -21.99 32.14 13.49
C ASP A 468 -21.82 33.57 12.97
N LEU A 469 -20.78 33.80 12.18
CA LEU A 469 -20.44 35.09 11.58
C LEU A 469 -21.51 35.61 10.62
N VAL A 470 -22.26 34.71 9.96
CA VAL A 470 -23.32 35.07 9.01
C VAL A 470 -24.61 35.40 9.75
N ALA A 471 -24.97 34.58 10.74
CA ALA A 471 -26.17 34.79 11.56
C ALA A 471 -25.98 35.85 12.67
N LYS A 472 -24.75 36.31 12.90
CA LYS A 472 -24.35 37.29 13.93
C LYS A 472 -24.79 36.91 15.35
N LYS A 473 -24.84 35.62 15.65
CA LYS A 473 -25.27 35.09 16.95
C LYS A 473 -24.54 33.80 17.27
N VAL A 474 -24.51 33.46 18.56
CA VAL A 474 -24.09 32.13 19.01
C VAL A 474 -25.15 31.12 18.60
N ASN A 475 -24.73 30.10 17.84
CA ASN A 475 -25.56 28.99 17.45
C ASN A 475 -25.09 27.70 18.17
N CYS A 476 -26.00 27.08 18.90
CA CYS A 476 -25.77 25.80 19.58
C CYS A 476 -26.37 24.63 18.79
N ASP A 477 -27.19 24.90 17.77
CA ASP A 477 -27.73 23.87 16.90
C ASP A 477 -26.74 23.58 15.78
N GLY A 478 -26.07 22.45 15.88
CA GLY A 478 -25.22 21.96 14.80
C GLY A 478 -23.81 22.55 14.77
N CYS A 479 -23.19 22.71 15.92
CA CYS A 479 -21.76 23.03 16.09
C CYS A 479 -20.84 21.80 16.08
N CYS A 480 -21.40 20.61 15.85
CA CYS A 480 -20.67 19.35 15.78
C CYS A 480 -19.70 19.28 14.61
N GLY A 481 -18.56 18.62 14.86
CA GLY A 481 -17.64 18.21 13.81
C GLY A 481 -18.24 17.20 12.82
N TYR A 482 -17.53 16.98 11.73
CA TYR A 482 -17.93 16.10 10.64
C TYR A 482 -17.12 14.81 10.66
N SER A 483 -17.72 13.72 10.20
CA SER A 483 -16.99 12.48 9.95
C SER A 483 -17.39 11.85 8.62
N ILE A 484 -16.51 11.00 8.12
CA ILE A 484 -16.74 10.29 6.85
C ILE A 484 -17.47 8.99 7.20
N HIS A 485 -18.69 8.88 6.69
CA HIS A 485 -19.50 7.68 6.78
C HIS A 485 -19.37 6.87 5.50
N TYR A 486 -18.98 5.61 5.66
CA TYR A 486 -18.95 4.63 4.60
C TYR A 486 -20.27 3.87 4.61
N THR A 487 -20.94 3.89 3.47
CA THR A 487 -22.15 3.10 3.26
C THR A 487 -21.77 1.65 2.93
N PRO A 488 -22.67 0.68 3.22
CA PRO A 488 -22.38 -0.74 2.97
C PRO A 488 -22.14 -1.05 1.49
N HIS A 489 -22.75 -0.32 0.56
CA HIS A 489 -22.52 -0.51 -0.87
C HIS A 489 -21.10 -0.12 -1.30
N ILE A 490 -20.50 0.92 -0.70
CA ILE A 490 -19.09 1.27 -0.94
C ILE A 490 -18.17 0.16 -0.42
N ALA A 491 -18.48 -0.43 0.74
CA ALA A 491 -17.70 -1.54 1.27
C ALA A 491 -17.72 -2.77 0.34
N VAL A 492 -18.90 -3.15 -0.16
CA VAL A 492 -19.04 -4.27 -1.13
C VAL A 492 -18.30 -3.96 -2.43
N ALA A 493 -18.44 -2.74 -2.95
CA ALA A 493 -17.72 -2.26 -4.13
C ALA A 493 -16.19 -2.35 -3.96
N ILE A 494 -15.67 -2.01 -2.78
CA ILE A 494 -14.25 -2.16 -2.44
C ILE A 494 -13.84 -3.63 -2.48
N PHE A 495 -14.56 -4.52 -1.79
CA PHE A 495 -14.22 -5.96 -1.78
C PHE A 495 -14.27 -6.57 -3.18
N PHE A 496 -15.28 -6.19 -3.98
CA PHE A 496 -15.40 -6.60 -5.37
C PHE A 496 -14.20 -6.12 -6.20
N HIS A 497 -13.78 -4.87 -6.04
CA HIS A 497 -12.59 -4.32 -6.72
C HIS A 497 -11.32 -5.08 -6.37
N LEU A 498 -11.15 -5.44 -5.09
CA LEU A 498 -10.02 -6.22 -4.59
C LEU A 498 -9.98 -7.63 -5.18
N PHE A 499 -11.12 -8.32 -5.13
CA PHE A 499 -11.27 -9.62 -5.75
C PHE A 499 -11.01 -9.58 -7.26
N GLY A 500 -11.42 -8.50 -7.93
CA GLY A 500 -11.19 -8.33 -9.35
C GLY A 500 -9.74 -8.13 -9.74
N GLY A 501 -8.95 -7.46 -8.90
CA GLY A 501 -7.50 -7.41 -9.06
C GLY A 501 -6.89 -8.80 -9.03
N TYR A 502 -7.23 -9.60 -8.01
CA TYR A 502 -6.75 -10.98 -7.89
C TYR A 502 -7.14 -11.85 -9.09
N TRP A 503 -8.42 -11.82 -9.48
CA TRP A 503 -8.92 -12.67 -10.56
C TRP A 503 -8.32 -12.30 -11.92
N ALA A 504 -8.20 -11.01 -12.23
CA ALA A 504 -7.52 -10.55 -13.45
C ALA A 504 -6.06 -11.01 -13.49
N THR A 505 -5.33 -10.88 -12.39
CA THR A 505 -3.94 -11.33 -12.31
C THR A 505 -3.80 -12.83 -12.54
N GLN A 506 -4.64 -13.66 -11.89
CA GLN A 506 -4.64 -15.11 -12.11
C GLN A 506 -4.99 -15.47 -13.56
N PHE A 507 -5.91 -14.75 -14.19
CA PHE A 507 -6.25 -14.95 -15.58
C PHE A 507 -5.06 -14.70 -16.51
N PHE A 508 -4.33 -13.59 -16.33
CA PHE A 508 -3.15 -13.30 -17.16
C PHE A 508 -2.03 -14.33 -16.95
N ILE A 509 -1.83 -14.84 -15.73
CA ILE A 509 -0.88 -15.91 -15.43
C ILE A 509 -1.30 -17.23 -16.11
N ALA A 510 -2.57 -17.61 -16.01
CA ALA A 510 -3.09 -18.83 -16.63
C ALA A 510 -3.03 -18.73 -18.16
N CYS A 511 -3.41 -17.59 -18.73
CA CYS A 511 -3.33 -17.33 -20.17
C CYS A 511 -1.89 -17.42 -20.68
N SER A 512 -0.92 -16.82 -19.98
CA SER A 512 0.49 -16.90 -20.36
C SER A 512 1.02 -18.33 -20.32
N SER A 513 0.67 -19.11 -19.29
CA SER A 513 1.03 -20.53 -19.20
C SER A 513 0.44 -21.36 -20.34
N THR A 514 -0.79 -21.05 -20.75
CA THR A 514 -1.50 -21.73 -21.85
C THR A 514 -0.85 -21.43 -23.19
N VAL A 515 -0.47 -20.18 -23.44
CA VAL A 515 0.24 -19.79 -24.67
C VAL A 515 1.60 -20.48 -24.77
N ILE A 516 2.35 -20.55 -23.67
CA ILE A 516 3.64 -21.25 -23.63
C ILE A 516 3.45 -22.74 -23.91
N ALA A 517 2.49 -23.38 -23.23
CA ALA A 517 2.18 -24.79 -23.42
C ALA A 517 1.74 -25.11 -24.86
N GLY A 518 0.87 -24.28 -25.44
CA GLY A 518 0.41 -24.41 -26.83
C GLY A 518 1.55 -24.25 -27.83
N SER A 519 2.43 -23.27 -27.64
CA SER A 519 3.60 -23.05 -28.50
C SER A 519 4.54 -24.24 -28.50
N VAL A 520 4.83 -24.80 -27.32
CA VAL A 520 5.69 -25.99 -27.18
C VAL A 520 5.02 -27.22 -27.79
N ALA A 521 3.72 -27.42 -27.56
CA ALA A 521 2.97 -28.53 -28.13
C ALA A 521 2.99 -28.48 -29.67
N SER A 522 2.71 -27.33 -30.27
CA SER A 522 2.76 -27.16 -31.73
C SER A 522 4.15 -27.47 -32.31
N TYR A 523 5.24 -27.07 -31.64
CA TYR A 523 6.60 -27.35 -32.10
C TYR A 523 6.92 -28.86 -32.20
N TYR A 524 6.41 -29.66 -31.26
CA TYR A 524 6.63 -31.12 -31.26
C TYR A 524 5.68 -31.88 -32.17
N TRP A 525 4.41 -31.48 -32.21
CA TRP A 525 3.34 -32.32 -32.76
C TRP A 525 2.83 -31.87 -34.14
N ALA A 526 3.16 -30.67 -34.63
CA ALA A 526 2.69 -30.17 -35.92
C ALA A 526 3.58 -30.53 -37.14
N ARG A 527 4.69 -31.24 -36.94
CA ARG A 527 5.67 -31.56 -38.01
C ARG A 527 5.17 -32.51 -39.10
N GLY A 528 3.94 -33.02 -39.00
CA GLY A 528 3.34 -33.94 -39.98
C GLY A 528 2.48 -33.28 -41.06
N GLU A 529 2.23 -31.97 -41.00
CA GLU A 529 1.33 -31.27 -41.94
C GLU A 529 2.08 -30.41 -42.98
N THR A 530 3.40 -30.39 -42.95
CA THR A 530 4.24 -29.68 -43.92
C THR A 530 5.30 -30.63 -44.50
N SER A 531 4.87 -31.50 -45.41
CA SER A 531 5.75 -32.21 -46.35
C SER A 531 5.05 -32.41 -47.66
#